data_AF-A0A558RB25-F1
#
_entry.id   AF-A0A558RB25-F1
#
_cell.length_a   1.000
_cell.length_b   1.000
_cell.length_c   1.000
_cell.angle_alpha   90.00
_cell.angle_beta   90.00
_cell.angle_gamma   90.00
#
_symmetry.space_group_name_H-M   'P 1'
#
loop_
_entity.id
_entity.type
_entity.pdbx_description
1 polymer ?
#
loop_
_entity_poly.entity_id
_entity_poly.type
_entity_poly.pdbx_seq_one_letter_code
_entity_poly.pdbx_strand_id
1 'polypeptide(L)'
;MPSLETPFRQAQWPNRISGRGSGLVSSRSEGYTRPSFDILVGQFWRSAIERSKPPPVHAVETVPVTSGPSALTSGPVVPALLLYALPVLGANALQSLNASINAIWVGHYLGGIGLAATSNANLVIFLLYSVMFGLSTAVSVMVGQHVGRGDVDGARRVTGSGFTLFVAISIGVGIAGWMLSPRILDWLGTPAQIVPYALPYLRMMFVGLPATLMTIAVSMIVRGAGDSVTPLLAMLPGIVVEIVANPILIRGYGPIPAMGTAGSALATALAGAVTIAILLAAVYARDRPVRLREAEWAYLRPSASLVRVFVLKGVPLGLQMLVIAGSSLVMMSLVNRHGTATIAAFGAANQLWAYVQMPAIAIGMAISGMVAQNIGAGAWGRVDRIAYVGVAINAVATGMLVILTALFDGPLLRFFLPHDPGAIAIAQHLNLLASWSFILQGSTLAMSSVVRANGAVVVPLIALFVAFGPGRIGAALVLEPVLGVDALWWSFPLGAAISMILNGLYYRYGGWRAPSPLGGERAVALPAG
;
A
#
# COMPACT_ATOMS: atom_id res chain seq x y z
N MET A 1 22.29 -46.18 41.81
CA MET A 1 22.41 -47.63 41.51
C MET A 1 21.22 -48.35 42.14
N PRO A 2 20.65 -49.40 41.52
CA PRO A 2 21.06 -50.11 40.29
C PRO A 2 20.10 -49.79 39.11
N SER A 3 20.53 -49.52 37.87
CA SER A 3 21.30 -50.30 36.86
C SER A 3 20.52 -51.44 36.23
N LEU A 4 20.49 -51.47 34.88
CA LEU A 4 20.52 -52.60 33.92
C LEU A 4 20.08 -52.02 32.55
N GLU A 5 20.95 -51.43 31.72
CA GLU A 5 21.92 -52.02 30.77
C GLU A 5 21.37 -52.99 29.70
N THR A 6 21.10 -52.44 28.50
CA THR A 6 21.46 -52.91 27.11
C THR A 6 21.03 -54.34 26.66
N PRO A 7 21.32 -54.85 25.42
CA PRO A 7 21.92 -54.28 24.20
C PRO A 7 21.27 -54.73 22.84
N PHE A 8 21.86 -54.28 21.71
CA PHE A 8 22.04 -55.03 20.43
C PHE A 8 20.81 -55.29 19.51
N ARG A 9 20.88 -55.43 18.17
CA ARG A 9 21.88 -55.28 17.09
C ARG A 9 21.13 -55.38 15.74
N GLN A 10 21.79 -54.89 14.70
CA GLN A 10 21.48 -55.07 13.26
C GLN A 10 21.06 -56.50 12.85
N ALA A 11 20.14 -56.58 11.88
CA ALA A 11 19.91 -57.77 11.07
C ALA A 11 20.03 -57.42 9.57
N GLN A 12 21.00 -58.06 8.93
CA GLN A 12 21.26 -58.13 7.49
C GLN A 12 20.41 -59.25 6.82
N TRP A 13 20.49 -59.26 5.48
CA TRP A 13 20.39 -60.39 4.52
C TRP A 13 19.10 -60.51 3.68
N PRO A 14 19.13 -61.12 2.46
CA PRO A 14 20.27 -61.67 1.71
C PRO A 14 20.39 -61.26 0.22
N ASN A 15 21.57 -61.57 -0.31
CA ASN A 15 21.98 -61.54 -1.72
C ASN A 15 21.48 -62.75 -2.53
N ARG A 16 21.31 -62.51 -3.84
CA ARG A 16 21.44 -63.42 -5.01
C ARG A 16 20.51 -64.66 -5.12
N ILE A 17 19.91 -64.81 -6.31
CA ILE A 17 20.14 -65.96 -7.22
C ILE A 17 19.95 -65.51 -8.69
N SER A 18 20.92 -65.93 -9.50
CA SER A 18 21.10 -65.91 -10.96
C SER A 18 19.94 -66.45 -11.82
N GLY A 19 19.86 -66.00 -13.09
CA GLY A 19 19.25 -66.81 -14.15
C GLY A 19 19.01 -66.17 -15.53
N ARG A 20 20.03 -66.21 -16.40
CA ARG A 20 20.08 -66.29 -17.89
C ARG A 20 19.04 -65.55 -18.78
N GLY A 21 19.57 -64.84 -19.80
CA GLY A 21 18.87 -64.59 -21.07
C GLY A 21 19.49 -63.49 -21.93
N SER A 22 20.33 -63.88 -22.89
CA SER A 22 21.08 -63.08 -23.85
C SER A 22 20.24 -62.28 -24.86
N GLY A 23 20.70 -61.08 -25.24
CA GLY A 23 20.22 -60.36 -26.42
C GLY A 23 20.91 -59.00 -26.61
N LEU A 24 21.99 -58.98 -27.38
CA LEU A 24 22.72 -57.79 -27.83
C LEU A 24 21.84 -56.88 -28.69
N VAL A 25 21.67 -55.60 -28.32
CA VAL A 25 21.62 -54.47 -29.27
C VAL A 25 22.13 -53.20 -28.56
N SER A 26 23.08 -52.53 -29.19
CA SER A 26 23.65 -51.25 -28.82
C SER A 26 22.65 -50.09 -28.93
N SER A 27 22.49 -49.27 -27.89
CA SER A 27 22.00 -47.89 -28.08
C SER A 27 22.38 -46.97 -26.91
N ARG A 28 23.15 -45.94 -27.24
CA ARG A 28 23.23 -44.58 -26.65
C ARG A 28 22.80 -44.41 -25.19
N SER A 29 23.77 -44.02 -24.36
CA SER A 29 23.52 -43.37 -23.06
C SER A 29 22.83 -42.02 -23.26
N GLU A 30 21.51 -41.97 -23.06
CA GLU A 30 20.79 -40.72 -22.82
C GLU A 30 21.11 -40.23 -21.40
N GLY A 31 21.87 -39.15 -21.34
CA GLY A 31 22.05 -38.38 -20.11
C GLY A 31 20.75 -37.67 -19.73
N TYR A 32 20.18 -38.03 -18.59
CA TYR A 32 19.10 -37.29 -17.98
C TYR A 32 19.69 -36.08 -17.25
N THR A 33 19.95 -35.00 -17.98
CA THR A 33 20.27 -33.69 -17.39
C THR A 33 18.99 -33.10 -16.78
N ARG A 34 18.97 -32.96 -15.45
CA ARG A 34 17.96 -32.15 -14.77
C ARG A 34 17.96 -30.75 -15.39
N PRO A 35 16.82 -30.19 -15.85
CA PRO A 35 16.80 -28.82 -16.28
C PRO A 35 17.14 -27.94 -15.07
N SER A 36 18.21 -27.14 -15.20
CA SER A 36 18.57 -26.15 -14.20
C SER A 36 17.42 -25.14 -14.06
N PHE A 37 17.17 -24.72 -12.83
CA PHE A 37 16.12 -23.75 -12.46
C PHE A 37 16.19 -22.46 -13.30
N ASP A 38 17.40 -22.10 -13.77
CA ASP A 38 17.67 -20.97 -14.66
C ASP A 38 17.00 -21.07 -16.04
N ILE A 39 16.80 -22.30 -16.56
CA ILE A 39 16.19 -22.50 -17.88
C ILE A 39 14.67 -22.30 -17.82
N LEU A 40 14.02 -22.78 -16.75
CA LEU A 40 12.58 -22.64 -16.56
C LEU A 40 12.19 -21.18 -16.25
N VAL A 41 12.96 -20.49 -15.40
CA VAL A 41 12.76 -19.07 -15.11
C VAL A 41 13.05 -18.22 -16.35
N GLY A 42 14.14 -18.51 -17.07
CA GLY A 42 14.49 -17.80 -18.31
C GLY A 42 13.48 -17.98 -19.45
N GLN A 43 12.86 -19.16 -19.60
CA GLN A 43 11.83 -19.41 -20.61
C GLN A 43 10.48 -18.80 -20.24
N PHE A 44 10.12 -18.80 -18.96
CA PHE A 44 8.92 -18.11 -18.48
C PHE A 44 9.01 -16.60 -18.75
N TRP A 45 10.16 -15.97 -18.44
CA TRP A 45 10.37 -14.55 -18.72
C TRP A 45 10.43 -14.23 -20.21
N ARG A 46 11.08 -15.04 -21.04
CA ARG A 46 11.10 -14.82 -22.50
C ARG A 46 9.71 -14.94 -23.12
N SER A 47 8.94 -15.94 -22.73
CA SER A 47 7.59 -16.14 -23.26
C SER A 47 6.59 -15.08 -22.77
N ALA A 48 6.76 -14.54 -21.56
CA ALA A 48 5.99 -13.40 -21.06
C ALA A 48 6.36 -12.08 -21.76
N ILE A 49 7.64 -11.90 -22.11
CA ILE A 49 8.13 -10.74 -22.88
C ILE A 49 7.67 -10.80 -24.34
N GLU A 50 7.64 -11.99 -24.95
CA GLU A 50 7.18 -12.16 -26.34
C GLU A 50 5.68 -11.96 -26.49
N ARG A 51 4.86 -12.45 -25.55
CA ARG A 51 3.40 -12.25 -25.56
C ARG A 51 2.95 -10.81 -25.28
N SER A 52 3.87 -9.94 -24.86
CA SER A 52 3.58 -8.54 -24.52
C SER A 52 4.13 -7.53 -25.54
N LYS A 53 4.73 -7.99 -26.65
CA LYS A 53 5.06 -7.13 -27.80
C LYS A 53 3.78 -6.86 -28.62
N PRO A 54 3.53 -5.62 -29.08
CA PRO A 54 2.41 -5.36 -29.97
C PRO A 54 2.61 -6.10 -31.30
N PRO A 55 1.53 -6.60 -31.94
CA PRO A 55 1.63 -7.29 -33.22
C PRO A 55 2.14 -6.33 -34.31
N PRO A 56 2.85 -6.85 -35.34
CA PRO A 56 3.25 -6.06 -36.48
C PRO A 56 2.01 -5.50 -37.20
N VAL A 57 2.08 -4.22 -37.56
CA VAL A 57 0.96 -3.44 -38.06
C VAL A 57 0.58 -3.91 -39.47
N HIS A 58 -0.50 -4.69 -39.57
CA HIS A 58 -1.33 -4.79 -40.77
C HIS A 58 -2.77 -4.36 -40.44
N ALA A 59 -3.43 -3.81 -41.45
CA ALA A 59 -4.54 -2.88 -41.36
C ALA A 59 -5.86 -3.44 -40.79
N VAL A 60 -6.44 -2.64 -39.88
CA VAL A 60 -7.87 -2.45 -39.51
C VAL A 60 -8.71 -3.67 -39.12
N GLU A 61 -8.99 -3.77 -37.81
CA GLU A 61 -10.36 -3.78 -37.25
C GLU A 61 -10.32 -3.38 -35.75
N THR A 62 -11.29 -2.57 -35.32
CA THR A 62 -11.51 -2.01 -33.97
C THR A 62 -11.58 -3.13 -32.91
N VAL A 63 -10.97 -3.09 -31.71
CA VAL A 63 -10.82 -2.06 -30.67
C VAL A 63 -9.58 -2.41 -29.82
N PRO A 64 -8.66 -1.46 -29.54
CA PRO A 64 -7.69 -1.64 -28.46
C PRO A 64 -8.07 -0.77 -27.25
N VAL A 65 -8.53 -1.40 -26.18
CA VAL A 65 -8.46 -0.80 -24.83
C VAL A 65 -7.00 -0.87 -24.39
N THR A 66 -6.17 0.03 -24.91
CA THR A 66 -4.81 0.21 -24.43
C THR A 66 -4.84 1.17 -23.26
N SER A 67 -4.39 0.74 -22.08
CA SER A 67 -4.13 1.57 -20.92
C SER A 67 -2.89 2.45 -21.17
N GLY A 68 -3.00 3.37 -22.13
CA GLY A 68 -2.06 4.46 -22.35
C GLY A 68 -2.63 5.80 -21.87
N PRO A 69 -1.81 6.88 -21.80
CA PRO A 69 -2.23 8.21 -21.34
C PRO A 69 -3.50 8.73 -22.04
N SER A 70 -3.67 8.40 -23.33
CA SER A 70 -4.83 8.78 -24.13
C SER A 70 -6.14 8.19 -23.61
N ALA A 71 -6.15 6.98 -23.04
CA ALA A 71 -7.38 6.32 -22.60
C ALA A 71 -7.99 6.97 -21.33
N LEU A 72 -7.17 7.56 -20.46
CA LEU A 72 -7.65 8.20 -19.22
C LEU A 72 -8.29 9.57 -19.49
N THR A 73 -7.85 10.27 -20.53
CA THR A 73 -8.35 11.60 -20.92
C THR A 73 -9.42 11.56 -22.00
N SER A 74 -9.48 10.52 -22.84
CA SER A 74 -10.44 10.42 -23.96
C SER A 74 -11.43 9.25 -23.87
N GLY A 75 -11.07 8.14 -23.21
CA GLY A 75 -11.88 6.92 -23.18
C GLY A 75 -13.13 6.97 -22.27
N PRO A 76 -13.97 5.91 -22.26
CA PRO A 76 -15.12 5.82 -21.37
C PRO A 76 -14.69 5.81 -19.88
N VAL A 77 -15.39 6.58 -19.04
CA VAL A 77 -14.98 6.82 -17.64
C VAL A 77 -15.01 5.54 -16.79
N VAL A 78 -16.07 4.72 -16.89
CA VAL A 78 -16.24 3.53 -16.05
C VAL A 78 -15.13 2.49 -16.28
N PRO A 79 -14.87 2.02 -17.52
CA PRO A 79 -13.80 1.05 -17.78
C PRO A 79 -12.42 1.61 -17.42
N ALA A 80 -12.15 2.88 -17.74
CA ALA A 80 -10.88 3.51 -17.39
C ALA A 80 -10.65 3.56 -15.87
N LEU A 81 -11.69 3.91 -15.09
CA LEU A 81 -11.61 3.94 -13.64
C LEU A 81 -11.38 2.54 -13.05
N LEU A 82 -12.13 1.53 -13.51
CA LEU A 82 -12.00 0.16 -13.01
C LEU A 82 -10.65 -0.47 -13.40
N LEU A 83 -10.22 -0.31 -14.65
CA LEU A 83 -8.95 -0.83 -15.14
C LEU A 83 -7.77 -0.18 -14.41
N TYR A 84 -7.90 1.07 -13.99
CA TYR A 84 -6.89 1.73 -13.17
C TYR A 84 -6.96 1.31 -11.69
N ALA A 85 -8.16 1.18 -11.11
CA ALA A 85 -8.38 0.86 -9.70
C ALA A 85 -8.03 -0.60 -9.36
N LEU A 86 -8.30 -1.57 -10.25
CA LEU A 86 -8.07 -2.99 -9.99
C LEU A 86 -6.58 -3.32 -9.69
N PRO A 87 -5.59 -2.84 -10.46
CA PRO A 87 -4.17 -3.05 -10.12
C PRO A 87 -3.76 -2.40 -8.80
N VAL A 88 -4.36 -1.24 -8.46
CA VAL A 88 -4.12 -0.56 -7.18
C VAL A 88 -4.68 -1.39 -6.03
N LEU A 89 -5.89 -1.92 -6.17
CA LEU A 89 -6.51 -2.83 -5.20
C LEU A 89 -5.67 -4.08 -5.02
N GLY A 90 -5.21 -4.70 -6.12
CA GLY A 90 -4.32 -5.85 -6.09
C GLY A 90 -3.00 -5.55 -5.36
N ALA A 91 -2.43 -4.37 -5.56
CA ALA A 91 -1.21 -3.95 -4.85
C ALA A 91 -1.45 -3.80 -3.34
N ASN A 92 -2.56 -3.17 -2.93
CA ASN A 92 -2.91 -3.06 -1.52
C ASN A 92 -3.15 -4.43 -0.88
N ALA A 93 -3.89 -5.31 -1.56
CA ALA A 93 -4.16 -6.67 -1.09
C ALA A 93 -2.86 -7.47 -0.90
N LEU A 94 -1.97 -7.44 -1.89
CA LEU A 94 -0.66 -8.10 -1.81
C LEU A 94 0.21 -7.53 -0.69
N GLN A 95 0.20 -6.21 -0.48
CA GLN A 95 0.93 -5.58 0.62
C GLN A 95 0.39 -6.04 1.98
N SER A 96 -0.93 -6.11 2.15
CA SER A 96 -1.56 -6.62 3.38
C SER A 96 -1.28 -8.11 3.62
N LEU A 97 -1.31 -8.93 2.55
CA LEU A 97 -0.95 -10.34 2.63
C LEU A 97 0.51 -10.51 3.05
N ASN A 98 1.41 -9.73 2.46
CA ASN A 98 2.83 -9.75 2.79
C ASN A 98 3.07 -9.39 4.27
N ALA A 99 2.42 -8.34 4.78
CA ALA A 99 2.50 -7.97 6.18
C ALA A 99 2.00 -9.10 7.11
N SER A 100 0.94 -9.80 6.72
CA SER A 100 0.40 -10.93 7.47
C SER A 100 1.39 -12.11 7.51
N ILE A 101 1.99 -12.44 6.36
CA ILE A 101 3.00 -13.51 6.27
C ILE A 101 4.24 -13.16 7.10
N ASN A 102 4.70 -11.91 7.06
CA ASN A 102 5.81 -11.44 7.89
C ASN A 102 5.51 -11.63 9.39
N ALA A 103 4.32 -11.24 9.85
CA ALA A 103 3.89 -11.43 11.23
C ALA A 103 3.84 -12.91 11.63
N ILE A 104 3.38 -13.80 10.74
CA ILE A 104 3.39 -15.26 10.95
C ILE A 104 4.82 -15.76 11.16
N TRP A 105 5.77 -15.37 10.31
CA TRP A 105 7.16 -15.80 10.46
C TRP A 105 7.80 -15.30 11.75
N VAL A 106 7.63 -14.02 12.08
CA VAL A 106 8.14 -13.42 13.32
C VAL A 106 7.52 -14.10 14.54
N GLY A 107 6.20 -14.29 14.56
CA GLY A 107 5.52 -14.98 15.66
C GLY A 107 5.96 -16.43 15.82
N HIS A 108 6.12 -17.16 14.72
CA HIS A 108 6.50 -18.56 14.74
C HIS A 108 7.95 -18.78 15.22
N TYR A 109 8.90 -17.97 14.76
CA TYR A 109 10.32 -18.17 15.07
C TYR A 109 10.83 -17.38 16.29
N LEU A 110 10.21 -16.25 16.62
CA LEU A 110 10.69 -15.33 17.66
C LEU A 110 9.67 -15.16 18.81
N GLY A 111 8.51 -15.82 18.71
CA GLY A 111 7.47 -15.81 19.74
C GLY A 111 6.85 -14.43 19.97
N GLY A 112 6.12 -14.32 21.09
CA GLY A 112 5.40 -13.09 21.44
C GLY A 112 6.31 -11.88 21.66
N ILE A 113 7.53 -12.07 22.17
CA ILE A 113 8.50 -10.99 22.38
C ILE A 113 8.95 -10.41 21.04
N GLY A 114 9.25 -11.27 20.05
CA GLY A 114 9.61 -10.84 18.70
C GLY A 114 8.47 -10.06 18.03
N LEU A 115 7.24 -10.54 18.15
CA LEU A 115 6.06 -9.87 17.58
C LEU A 115 5.80 -8.50 18.24
N ALA A 116 5.94 -8.41 19.56
CA ALA A 116 5.82 -7.13 20.27
C ALA A 116 6.92 -6.14 19.84
N ALA A 117 8.15 -6.63 19.68
CA ALA A 117 9.27 -5.83 19.23
C ALA A 117 9.06 -5.24 17.83
N THR A 118 8.64 -6.06 16.87
CA THR A 118 8.38 -5.60 15.49
C THR A 118 7.17 -4.68 15.42
N SER A 119 6.12 -4.94 16.22
CA SER A 119 4.92 -4.09 16.28
C SER A 119 5.26 -2.67 16.76
N ASN A 120 6.02 -2.55 17.85
CA ASN A 120 6.44 -1.24 18.38
C ASN A 120 7.27 -0.46 17.35
N ALA A 121 8.22 -1.13 16.70
CA ALA A 121 9.04 -0.49 15.68
C ALA A 121 8.23 -0.09 14.43
N ASN A 122 7.25 -0.91 14.03
CA ASN A 122 6.39 -0.62 12.87
C ASN A 122 5.53 0.64 13.07
N LEU A 123 5.18 1.03 14.29
CA LEU A 123 4.51 2.31 14.56
C LEU A 123 5.35 3.52 14.11
N VAL A 124 6.67 3.48 14.36
CA VAL A 124 7.62 4.51 13.94
C VAL A 124 7.73 4.54 12.42
N ILE A 125 7.87 3.37 11.80
CA ILE A 125 7.99 3.25 10.35
C ILE A 125 6.70 3.70 9.65
N PHE A 126 5.53 3.39 10.21
CA PHE A 126 4.23 3.83 9.73
C PHE A 126 4.12 5.36 9.70
N LEU A 127 4.57 6.04 10.77
CA LEU A 127 4.62 7.50 10.81
C LEU A 127 5.45 8.06 9.65
N LEU A 128 6.60 7.47 9.36
CA LEU A 128 7.47 7.89 8.25
C LEU A 128 6.83 7.62 6.89
N TYR A 129 6.17 6.47 6.72
CA TYR A 129 5.45 6.12 5.51
C TYR A 129 4.29 7.09 5.26
N SER A 130 3.63 7.56 6.32
CA SER A 130 2.53 8.51 6.21
C SER A 130 2.95 9.85 5.57
N VAL A 131 4.10 10.39 6.01
CA VAL A 131 4.66 11.63 5.45
C VAL A 131 5.12 11.41 4.00
N MET A 132 5.82 10.30 3.74
CA MET A 132 6.29 9.99 2.39
C MET A 132 5.14 9.77 1.42
N PHE A 133 4.06 9.10 1.85
CA PHE A 133 2.86 8.90 1.07
C PHE A 133 2.23 10.24 0.67
N GLY A 134 2.18 11.20 1.60
CA GLY A 134 1.70 12.55 1.33
C GLY A 134 2.52 13.29 0.27
N LEU A 135 3.85 13.34 0.43
CA LEU A 135 4.76 13.97 -0.54
C LEU A 135 4.70 13.29 -1.91
N SER A 136 4.68 11.95 -1.93
CA SER A 136 4.59 11.15 -3.16
C SER A 136 3.27 11.37 -3.91
N THR A 137 2.17 11.52 -3.17
CA THR A 137 0.85 11.83 -3.75
C THR A 137 0.85 13.22 -4.40
N ALA A 138 1.47 14.22 -3.76
CA ALA A 138 1.59 15.55 -4.35
C ALA A 138 2.36 15.52 -5.68
N VAL A 139 3.53 14.85 -5.71
CA VAL A 139 4.33 14.68 -6.94
C VAL A 139 3.53 13.94 -8.01
N SER A 140 2.83 12.85 -7.65
CA SER A 140 1.98 12.08 -8.55
C SER A 140 0.90 12.93 -9.23
N VAL A 141 0.23 13.81 -8.48
CA VAL A 141 -0.78 14.73 -9.02
C VAL A 141 -0.16 15.69 -10.04
N MET A 142 1.00 16.29 -9.74
CA MET A 142 1.69 17.18 -10.68
C MET A 142 2.15 16.45 -11.93
N VAL A 143 2.74 15.26 -11.81
CA VAL A 143 3.09 14.42 -12.96
C VAL A 143 1.85 14.13 -13.81
N GLY A 144 0.73 13.77 -13.19
CA GLY A 144 -0.54 13.57 -13.89
C GLY A 144 -1.02 14.81 -14.63
N GLN A 145 -0.95 16.00 -14.02
CA GLN A 145 -1.32 17.25 -14.69
C GLN A 145 -0.43 17.56 -15.92
N HIS A 146 0.88 17.37 -15.82
CA HIS A 146 1.79 17.57 -16.95
C HIS A 146 1.56 16.53 -18.06
N VAL A 147 1.41 15.25 -17.71
CA VAL A 147 1.08 14.19 -18.68
C VAL A 147 -0.26 14.46 -19.36
N GLY A 148 -1.27 14.94 -18.63
CA GLY A 148 -2.56 15.35 -19.18
C GLY A 148 -2.47 16.51 -20.18
N ARG A 149 -1.52 17.45 -19.98
CA ARG A 149 -1.24 18.55 -20.91
C ARG A 149 -0.46 18.13 -22.16
N GLY A 150 0.04 16.90 -22.21
CA GLY A 150 1.04 16.48 -23.21
C GLY A 150 2.43 17.07 -22.95
N ASP A 151 2.65 17.71 -21.80
CA ASP A 151 3.93 18.31 -21.41
C ASP A 151 4.85 17.26 -20.76
N VAL A 152 5.50 16.47 -21.61
CA VAL A 152 6.40 15.39 -21.17
C VAL A 152 7.63 15.96 -20.46
N ASP A 153 8.15 17.11 -20.91
CA ASP A 153 9.32 17.73 -20.30
C ASP A 153 9.03 18.20 -18.86
N GLY A 154 7.91 18.89 -18.65
CA GLY A 154 7.46 19.27 -17.31
C GLY A 154 7.21 18.05 -16.41
N ALA A 155 6.65 16.96 -16.95
CA ALA A 155 6.47 15.71 -16.20
C ALA A 155 7.83 15.11 -15.76
N ARG A 156 8.85 15.16 -16.61
CA ARG A 156 10.22 14.71 -16.29
C ARG A 156 10.89 15.64 -15.29
N ARG A 157 10.69 16.96 -15.39
CA ARG A 157 11.22 17.94 -14.44
C ARG A 157 10.68 17.74 -13.03
N VAL A 158 9.37 17.54 -12.91
CA VAL A 158 8.70 17.19 -11.65
C VAL A 158 9.21 15.86 -11.11
N THR A 159 9.36 14.85 -11.98
CA THR A 159 9.89 13.53 -11.61
C THR A 159 11.31 13.61 -11.07
N GLY A 160 12.23 14.31 -11.75
CA GLY A 160 13.61 14.48 -11.32
C GLY A 160 13.74 15.22 -9.99
N SER A 161 13.01 16.33 -9.85
CA SER A 161 13.00 17.10 -8.59
C SER A 161 12.42 16.28 -7.44
N GLY A 162 11.35 15.52 -7.70
CA GLY A 162 10.73 14.63 -6.71
C GLY A 162 11.68 13.52 -6.30
N PHE A 163 12.30 12.84 -7.27
CA PHE A 163 13.27 11.77 -7.03
C PHE A 163 14.42 12.23 -6.13
N THR A 164 15.05 13.37 -6.43
CA THR A 164 16.13 13.91 -5.60
C THR A 164 15.65 14.26 -4.19
N LEU A 165 14.46 14.87 -4.06
CA LEU A 165 13.88 15.17 -2.75
C LEU A 165 13.65 13.88 -1.94
N PHE A 166 13.11 12.82 -2.55
CA PHE A 166 12.85 11.55 -1.89
C PHE A 166 14.12 10.82 -1.48
N VAL A 167 15.17 10.84 -2.32
CA VAL A 167 16.49 10.32 -1.96
C VAL A 167 17.07 11.10 -0.77
N ALA A 168 17.03 12.43 -0.82
CA ALA A 168 17.55 13.27 0.26
C ALA A 168 16.81 13.03 1.58
N ILE A 169 15.47 13.02 1.56
CA ILE A 169 14.64 12.75 2.75
C ILE A 169 14.90 11.34 3.26
N SER A 170 14.93 10.33 2.39
CA SER A 170 15.03 8.95 2.82
C SER A 170 16.41 8.60 3.40
N ILE A 171 17.49 9.14 2.84
CA ILE A 171 18.84 9.01 3.41
C ILE A 171 18.94 9.78 4.73
N GLY A 172 18.47 11.04 4.76
CA GLY A 172 18.53 11.87 5.97
C GLY A 172 17.75 11.26 7.13
N VAL A 173 16.53 10.80 6.88
CA VAL A 173 15.69 10.11 7.87
C VAL A 173 16.27 8.74 8.24
N GLY A 174 16.86 8.02 7.29
CA GLY A 174 17.54 6.74 7.56
C GLY A 174 18.70 6.90 8.54
N ILE A 175 19.59 7.86 8.29
CA ILE A 175 20.75 8.14 9.16
C ILE A 175 20.28 8.65 10.53
N ALA A 176 19.42 9.67 10.55
CA ALA A 176 18.91 10.25 11.79
C ALA A 176 18.15 9.21 12.61
N GLY A 177 17.31 8.41 11.96
CA GLY A 177 16.56 7.33 12.57
C GLY A 177 17.46 6.26 13.18
N TRP A 178 18.48 5.79 12.46
CA TRP A 178 19.43 4.80 12.97
C TRP A 178 20.18 5.29 14.23
N MET A 179 20.59 6.56 14.24
CA MET A 179 21.26 7.19 15.39
C MET A 179 20.31 7.40 16.57
N LEU A 180 19.06 7.79 16.29
CA LEU A 180 18.04 8.07 17.29
C LEU A 180 17.27 6.82 17.75
N SER A 181 17.45 5.65 17.12
CA SER A 181 16.71 4.42 17.46
C SER A 181 16.64 4.11 18.96
N PRO A 182 17.73 4.24 19.77
CA PRO A 182 17.63 4.00 21.21
C PRO A 182 16.66 4.99 21.90
N ARG A 183 16.80 6.29 21.60
CA ARG A 183 15.94 7.34 22.18
C ARG A 183 14.49 7.21 21.74
N ILE A 184 14.26 6.79 20.49
CA ILE A 184 12.91 6.53 19.97
C ILE A 184 12.25 5.40 20.77
N LEU A 185 12.97 4.31 21.05
CA LEU A 185 12.45 3.20 21.85
C LEU A 185 12.18 3.61 23.30
N ASP A 186 13.02 4.49 23.87
CA ASP A 186 12.83 5.06 25.20
C ASP A 186 11.57 5.95 25.25
N TRP A 187 11.38 6.84 24.26
CA TRP A 187 10.19 7.69 24.15
C TRP A 187 8.91 6.90 23.94
N LEU A 188 8.98 5.74 23.28
CA LEU A 188 7.86 4.81 23.16
C LEU A 188 7.56 4.07 24.47
N GLY A 189 8.40 4.19 25.50
CA GLY A 189 8.26 3.42 26.73
C GLY A 189 8.46 1.92 26.51
N THR A 190 9.34 1.54 25.58
CA THR A 190 9.54 0.12 25.25
C THR A 190 10.14 -0.62 26.45
N PRO A 191 9.51 -1.68 26.97
CA PRO A 191 10.01 -2.43 28.13
C PRO A 191 11.43 -2.97 27.90
N ALA A 192 12.26 -2.97 28.95
CA ALA A 192 13.67 -3.40 28.88
C ALA A 192 13.87 -4.82 28.31
N GLN A 193 12.89 -5.70 28.49
CA GLN A 193 12.91 -7.07 27.92
C GLN A 193 12.67 -7.12 26.40
N ILE A 194 12.03 -6.09 25.81
CA ILE A 194 11.71 -6.00 24.37
C ILE A 194 12.80 -5.23 23.62
N VAL A 195 13.46 -4.27 24.27
CA VAL A 195 14.50 -3.41 23.65
C VAL A 195 15.59 -4.21 22.91
N PRO A 196 16.14 -5.33 23.43
CA PRO A 196 17.15 -6.13 22.71
C PRO A 196 16.67 -6.70 21.36
N TYR A 197 15.36 -6.88 21.20
CA TYR A 197 14.75 -7.37 19.96
C TYR A 197 14.28 -6.22 19.07
N ALA A 198 13.80 -5.13 19.65
CA ALA A 198 13.28 -3.98 18.90
C ALA A 198 14.39 -3.11 18.30
N LEU A 199 15.52 -2.92 19.01
CA LEU A 199 16.59 -2.04 18.55
C LEU A 199 17.28 -2.53 17.27
N PRO A 200 17.68 -3.81 17.14
CA PRO A 200 18.28 -4.33 15.91
C PRO A 200 17.30 -4.28 14.73
N TYR A 201 16.03 -4.61 14.97
CA TYR A 201 14.97 -4.50 13.97
C TYR A 201 14.81 -3.06 13.47
N LEU A 202 14.62 -2.11 14.38
CA LEU A 202 14.38 -0.71 14.04
C LEU A 202 15.56 -0.10 13.29
N ARG A 203 16.80 -0.36 13.74
CA ARG A 203 18.02 0.07 13.03
C ARG A 203 18.08 -0.50 11.61
N MET A 204 17.75 -1.79 11.45
CA MET A 204 17.81 -2.42 10.13
C MET A 204 16.70 -1.93 9.19
N MET A 205 15.52 -1.63 9.73
CA MET A 205 14.45 -0.95 8.98
C MET A 205 14.90 0.44 8.50
N PHE A 206 15.66 1.18 9.30
CA PHE A 206 16.23 2.47 8.89
C PHE A 206 17.28 2.34 7.78
N VAL A 207 18.06 1.25 7.75
CA VAL A 207 18.98 0.94 6.65
C VAL A 207 18.21 0.61 5.36
N GLY A 208 17.11 -0.13 5.45
CA GLY A 208 16.23 -0.43 4.31
C GLY A 208 15.32 0.72 3.87
N LEU A 209 15.19 1.75 4.69
CA LEU A 209 14.26 2.86 4.49
C LEU A 209 14.41 3.56 3.13
N PRO A 210 15.63 3.85 2.62
CA PRO A 210 15.78 4.41 1.28
C PRO A 210 15.12 3.59 0.19
N ALA A 211 15.32 2.27 0.18
CA ALA A 211 14.74 1.40 -0.84
C ALA A 211 13.19 1.40 -0.77
N THR A 212 12.63 1.30 0.42
CA THR A 212 11.16 1.23 0.59
C THR A 212 10.49 2.56 0.28
N LEU A 213 11.03 3.69 0.76
CA LEU A 213 10.46 5.00 0.48
C LEU A 213 10.59 5.36 -1.01
N MET A 214 11.70 5.00 -1.66
CA MET A 214 11.84 5.17 -3.10
C MET A 214 10.86 4.30 -3.89
N THR A 215 10.57 3.08 -3.43
CA THR A 215 9.53 2.22 -4.02
C THR A 215 8.17 2.91 -3.99
N ILE A 216 7.78 3.48 -2.85
CA ILE A 216 6.51 4.22 -2.70
C ILE A 216 6.50 5.42 -3.65
N ALA A 217 7.56 6.24 -3.63
CA ALA A 217 7.67 7.45 -4.43
C ALA A 217 7.58 7.18 -5.93
N VAL A 218 8.41 6.27 -6.45
CA VAL A 218 8.43 5.94 -7.88
C VAL A 218 7.13 5.26 -8.30
N SER A 219 6.55 4.42 -7.44
CA SER A 219 5.23 3.82 -7.71
C SER A 219 4.16 4.90 -7.89
N MET A 220 4.16 5.93 -7.05
CA MET A 220 3.21 7.04 -7.15
C MET A 220 3.45 7.91 -8.38
N ILE A 221 4.71 8.14 -8.76
CA ILE A 221 5.06 8.86 -10.01
C ILE A 221 4.55 8.10 -11.24
N VAL A 222 4.81 6.79 -11.33
CA VAL A 222 4.37 5.94 -12.44
C VAL A 222 2.84 5.86 -12.51
N ARG A 223 2.17 5.76 -11.36
CA ARG A 223 0.70 5.89 -11.25
C ARG A 223 0.22 7.23 -11.78
N GLY A 224 0.83 8.35 -11.37
CA GLY A 224 0.51 9.69 -11.86
C GLY A 224 0.59 9.80 -13.39
N ALA A 225 1.54 9.10 -14.00
CA ALA A 225 1.69 8.99 -15.45
C ALA A 225 0.65 8.09 -16.14
N GLY A 226 -0.31 7.51 -15.41
CA GLY A 226 -1.41 6.71 -15.94
C GLY A 226 -1.16 5.20 -15.92
N ASP A 227 -0.12 4.73 -15.24
CA ASP A 227 0.24 3.31 -15.19
C ASP A 227 0.15 2.75 -13.77
N SER A 228 -0.94 2.04 -13.48
CA SER A 228 -1.14 1.35 -12.21
C SER A 228 -0.65 -0.10 -12.21
N VAL A 229 -0.32 -0.67 -13.38
CA VAL A 229 0.04 -2.09 -13.55
C VAL A 229 1.52 -2.32 -13.28
N THR A 230 2.41 -1.45 -13.79
CA THR A 230 3.86 -1.64 -13.60
C THR A 230 4.26 -1.67 -12.12
N PRO A 231 3.75 -0.78 -11.24
CA PRO A 231 4.05 -0.86 -9.81
C PRO A 231 3.57 -2.17 -9.15
N LEU A 232 2.40 -2.67 -9.56
CA LEU A 232 1.88 -3.95 -9.08
C LEU A 232 2.81 -5.11 -9.47
N LEU A 233 3.19 -5.18 -10.75
CA LEU A 233 4.05 -6.25 -11.26
C LEU A 233 5.46 -6.20 -10.67
N ALA A 234 6.00 -5.01 -10.41
CA ALA A 234 7.31 -4.86 -9.79
C ALA A 234 7.34 -5.33 -8.32
N MET A 235 6.20 -5.25 -7.62
CA MET A 235 6.09 -5.65 -6.21
C MET A 235 6.05 -7.18 -6.02
N LEU A 236 5.53 -7.92 -7.01
CA LEU A 236 5.39 -9.38 -6.91
C LEU A 236 6.74 -10.10 -6.63
N PRO A 237 7.82 -9.87 -7.39
CA PRO A 237 9.12 -10.47 -7.07
C PRO A 237 9.68 -10.03 -5.71
N GLY A 238 9.45 -8.78 -5.32
CA GLY A 238 9.86 -8.28 -4.00
C GLY A 238 9.21 -9.06 -2.86
N ILE A 239 7.90 -9.28 -2.94
CA ILE A 239 7.15 -10.09 -1.96
C ILE A 239 7.69 -11.53 -1.92
N VAL A 240 7.96 -12.15 -3.08
CA VAL A 240 8.55 -13.49 -3.12
C VAL A 240 9.92 -13.51 -2.43
N VAL A 241 10.76 -12.52 -2.71
CA VAL A 241 12.06 -12.36 -2.04
C VAL A 241 11.87 -12.21 -0.54
N GLU A 242 10.91 -11.41 -0.08
CA GLU A 242 10.66 -11.22 1.35
C GLU A 242 10.23 -12.52 2.03
N ILE A 243 9.27 -13.23 1.43
CA ILE A 243 8.71 -14.48 1.97
C ILE A 243 9.80 -15.55 2.11
N VAL A 244 10.71 -15.63 1.14
CA VAL A 244 11.80 -16.61 1.14
C VAL A 244 12.95 -16.17 2.06
N ALA A 245 13.33 -14.89 2.02
CA ALA A 245 14.44 -14.37 2.79
C ALA A 245 14.14 -14.30 4.29
N ASN A 246 12.88 -14.05 4.70
CA ASN A 246 12.49 -13.96 6.12
C ASN A 246 12.93 -15.18 6.95
N PRO A 247 12.47 -16.41 6.65
CA PRO A 247 12.82 -17.58 7.46
C PRO A 247 14.32 -17.89 7.44
N ILE A 248 15.00 -17.57 6.33
CA ILE A 248 16.44 -17.78 6.15
C ILE A 248 17.24 -16.82 7.04
N LEU A 249 16.90 -15.53 7.03
CA LEU A 249 17.61 -14.49 7.78
C LEU A 249 17.27 -14.50 9.27
N ILE A 250 16.04 -14.90 9.64
CA ILE A 250 15.65 -15.04 11.05
C ILE A 250 16.45 -16.17 11.71
N ARG A 251 16.39 -17.39 11.13
CA ARG A 251 17.01 -18.59 11.73
C ARG A 251 18.50 -18.72 11.45
N GLY A 252 19.00 -18.06 10.40
CA GLY A 252 20.28 -18.39 9.80
C GLY A 252 20.19 -19.69 8.99
N TYR A 253 20.92 -19.75 7.88
CA TYR A 253 21.04 -20.95 7.06
C TYR A 253 22.44 -21.02 6.46
N GLY A 254 23.15 -22.12 6.71
CA GLY A 254 24.53 -22.31 6.26
C GLY A 254 25.47 -21.21 6.81
N PRO A 255 26.13 -20.40 5.95
CA PRO A 255 27.05 -19.35 6.40
C PRO A 255 26.35 -18.09 6.96
N ILE A 256 25.03 -17.99 6.83
CA ILE A 256 24.27 -16.81 7.29
C ILE A 256 23.96 -16.99 8.78
N PRO A 257 24.41 -16.08 9.67
CA PRO A 257 24.11 -16.17 11.09
C PRO A 257 22.62 -15.92 11.36
N ALA A 258 22.11 -16.46 12.48
CA ALA A 258 20.77 -16.16 12.95
C ALA A 258 20.68 -14.68 13.38
N MET A 259 20.00 -13.85 12.59
CA MET A 259 19.86 -12.41 12.86
C MET A 259 18.59 -12.05 13.64
N GLY A 260 17.72 -13.03 13.92
CA GLY A 260 16.49 -12.81 14.67
C GLY A 260 15.61 -11.73 14.04
N THR A 261 15.17 -10.75 14.84
CA THR A 261 14.33 -9.64 14.35
C THR A 261 15.06 -8.77 13.32
N ALA A 262 16.37 -8.54 13.44
CA ALA A 262 17.14 -7.81 12.44
C ALA A 262 17.12 -8.51 11.07
N GLY A 263 17.09 -9.85 11.07
CA GLY A 263 16.96 -10.65 9.85
C GLY A 263 15.64 -10.41 9.11
N SER A 264 14.54 -10.28 9.86
CA SER A 264 13.23 -9.95 9.29
C SER A 264 13.22 -8.56 8.63
N ALA A 265 13.77 -7.56 9.31
CA ALA A 265 13.90 -6.21 8.76
C ALA A 265 14.83 -6.15 7.53
N LEU A 266 15.92 -6.93 7.51
CA LEU A 266 16.78 -7.06 6.34
C LEU A 266 16.05 -7.73 5.17
N ALA A 267 15.20 -8.73 5.41
CA ALA A 267 14.39 -9.35 4.37
C ALA A 267 13.48 -8.32 3.69
N THR A 268 12.82 -7.47 4.48
CA THR A 268 11.98 -6.37 3.97
C THR A 268 12.81 -5.33 3.20
N ALA A 269 14.02 -5.01 3.68
CA ALA A 269 14.93 -4.10 2.97
C ALA A 269 15.35 -4.65 1.59
N LEU A 270 15.71 -5.94 1.52
CA LEU A 270 16.07 -6.62 0.28
C LEU A 270 14.89 -6.68 -0.70
N ALA A 271 13.70 -7.00 -0.20
CA ALA A 271 12.47 -7.00 -0.99
C ALA A 271 12.18 -5.62 -1.59
N GLY A 272 12.32 -4.56 -0.79
CA GLY A 272 12.23 -3.18 -1.24
C GLY A 272 13.26 -2.84 -2.32
N ALA A 273 14.52 -3.25 -2.12
CA ALA A 273 15.61 -3.01 -3.08
C ALA A 273 15.37 -3.71 -4.42
N VAL A 274 14.89 -4.96 -4.40
CA VAL A 274 14.51 -5.70 -5.61
C VAL A 274 13.32 -5.03 -6.31
N THR A 275 12.31 -4.63 -5.54
CA THR A 275 11.11 -3.97 -6.09
C THR A 275 11.47 -2.67 -6.81
N ILE A 276 12.25 -1.78 -6.17
CA ILE A 276 12.64 -0.53 -6.81
C ILE A 276 13.55 -0.75 -8.03
N ALA A 277 14.47 -1.73 -7.97
CA ALA A 277 15.33 -2.05 -9.11
C ALA A 277 14.51 -2.50 -10.32
N ILE A 278 13.52 -3.39 -10.12
CA ILE A 278 12.63 -3.86 -11.18
C ILE A 278 11.73 -2.72 -11.69
N LEU A 279 11.20 -1.91 -10.78
CA LEU A 279 10.35 -0.77 -11.14
C LEU A 279 11.10 0.25 -12.00
N LEU A 280 12.33 0.60 -11.61
CA LEU A 280 13.20 1.47 -12.40
C LEU A 280 13.50 0.81 -13.75
N ALA A 281 13.95 -0.45 -13.78
CA ALA A 281 14.21 -1.16 -15.03
C ALA A 281 13.00 -1.15 -15.98
N ALA A 282 11.78 -1.33 -15.47
CA ALA A 282 10.56 -1.29 -16.26
C ALA A 282 10.23 0.13 -16.78
N VAL A 283 10.49 1.18 -15.99
CA VAL A 283 10.37 2.58 -16.43
C VAL A 283 11.33 2.87 -17.57
N TYR A 284 12.57 2.39 -17.48
CA TYR A 284 13.60 2.60 -18.49
C TYR A 284 13.37 1.78 -19.77
N ALA A 285 13.00 0.51 -19.63
CA ALA A 285 12.79 -0.40 -20.76
C ALA A 285 11.56 -0.06 -21.62
N ARG A 286 10.50 0.52 -21.03
CA ARG A 286 9.24 0.86 -21.74
C ARG A 286 9.15 2.33 -22.17
N ASP A 287 10.26 3.05 -22.13
CA ASP A 287 10.35 4.49 -22.44
C ASP A 287 9.19 5.32 -21.89
N ARG A 288 8.88 5.13 -20.60
CA ARG A 288 7.74 5.82 -19.97
C ARG A 288 7.95 7.33 -19.95
N PRO A 289 6.89 8.15 -19.97
CA PRO A 289 7.02 9.62 -20.02
C PRO A 289 7.80 10.20 -18.84
N VAL A 290 7.86 9.48 -17.71
CA VAL A 290 8.58 9.86 -16.49
C VAL A 290 10.07 9.47 -16.46
N ARG A 291 10.57 8.83 -17.52
CA ARG A 291 11.98 8.39 -17.62
C ARG A 291 12.91 9.59 -17.82
N LEU A 292 14.04 9.61 -17.11
CA LEU A 292 15.09 10.64 -17.24
C LEU A 292 16.23 10.16 -18.15
N ARG A 293 16.59 10.93 -19.20
CA ARG A 293 17.76 10.79 -20.09
C ARG A 293 18.95 11.64 -19.62
N GLU A 294 20.11 11.44 -20.23
CA GLU A 294 21.35 12.20 -19.95
C GLU A 294 21.16 13.71 -20.02
N ALA A 295 20.44 14.20 -21.03
CA ALA A 295 20.09 15.63 -21.17
C ALA A 295 19.22 16.17 -20.02
N GLU A 296 18.56 15.28 -19.27
CA GLU A 296 17.58 15.61 -18.23
C GLU A 296 18.15 15.37 -16.82
N TRP A 297 19.42 14.97 -16.70
CA TRP A 297 20.11 14.89 -15.40
C TRP A 297 20.16 16.24 -14.68
N ALA A 298 20.08 17.34 -15.43
CA ALA A 298 19.90 18.68 -14.88
C ALA A 298 18.62 18.80 -14.02
N TYR A 299 17.57 18.02 -14.32
CA TYR A 299 16.32 18.01 -13.54
C TYR A 299 16.44 17.31 -12.19
N LEU A 300 17.55 16.59 -11.94
CA LEU A 300 17.90 16.10 -10.61
C LEU A 300 18.36 17.23 -9.68
N ARG A 301 18.61 18.44 -10.18
CA ARG A 301 18.80 19.62 -9.34
C ARG A 301 17.42 20.22 -9.05
N PRO A 302 16.84 19.96 -7.86
CA PRO A 302 15.48 20.36 -7.60
C PRO A 302 15.37 21.89 -7.56
N SER A 303 14.37 22.43 -8.26
CA SER A 303 14.08 23.86 -8.14
C SER A 303 13.41 24.14 -6.80
N ALA A 304 13.78 25.26 -6.16
CA ALA A 304 13.20 25.64 -4.88
C ALA A 304 11.67 25.83 -4.96
N SER A 305 11.16 26.26 -6.12
CA SER A 305 9.72 26.38 -6.38
C SER A 305 9.02 25.02 -6.33
N LEU A 306 9.53 24.01 -7.04
CA LEU A 306 8.95 22.67 -7.05
C LEU A 306 9.00 22.01 -5.67
N VAL A 307 10.15 22.10 -4.97
CA VAL A 307 10.29 21.57 -3.61
C VAL A 307 9.28 22.22 -2.67
N ARG A 308 9.12 23.54 -2.74
CA ARG A 308 8.13 24.26 -1.93
C ARG A 308 6.72 23.76 -2.20
N VAL A 309 6.36 23.52 -3.46
CA VAL A 309 5.03 22.97 -3.81
C VAL A 309 4.88 21.53 -3.30
N PHE A 310 5.91 20.69 -3.40
CA PHE A 310 5.89 19.31 -2.91
C PHE A 310 5.64 19.27 -1.40
N VAL A 311 6.35 20.10 -0.64
CA VAL A 311 6.21 20.17 0.82
C VAL A 311 4.85 20.77 1.20
N LEU A 312 4.48 21.92 0.63
CA LEU A 312 3.22 22.60 0.96
C LEU A 312 1.98 21.75 0.65
N LYS A 313 2.02 20.97 -0.45
CA LYS A 313 0.90 20.09 -0.82
C LYS A 313 1.00 18.72 -0.17
N GLY A 314 2.20 18.18 0.00
CA GLY A 314 2.41 16.82 0.48
C GLY A 314 2.35 16.67 2.00
N VAL A 315 2.80 17.67 2.77
CA VAL A 315 2.72 17.62 4.25
C VAL A 315 1.26 17.54 4.74
N PRO A 316 0.31 18.36 4.24
CA PRO A 316 -1.11 18.20 4.59
C PRO A 316 -1.67 16.80 4.27
N LEU A 317 -1.23 16.19 3.17
CA LEU A 317 -1.64 14.84 2.80
C LEU A 317 -1.07 13.77 3.76
N GLY A 318 0.16 13.95 4.23
CA GLY A 318 0.74 13.09 5.26
C GLY A 318 0.05 13.27 6.62
N LEU A 319 -0.28 14.51 6.98
CA LEU A 319 -1.03 14.83 8.20
C LEU A 319 -2.41 14.17 8.22
N GLN A 320 -3.07 13.95 7.08
CA GLN A 320 -4.35 13.23 7.03
C GLN A 320 -4.23 11.82 7.61
N MET A 321 -3.14 11.11 7.29
CA MET A 321 -2.89 9.77 7.84
C MET A 321 -2.68 9.81 9.36
N LEU A 322 -2.05 10.88 9.87
CA LEU A 322 -1.88 11.07 11.31
C LEU A 322 -3.19 11.35 12.04
N VAL A 323 -4.08 12.13 11.43
CA VAL A 323 -5.43 12.36 11.96
C VAL A 323 -6.20 11.04 12.03
N ILE A 324 -6.13 10.22 10.98
CA ILE A 324 -6.77 8.90 10.95
C ILE A 324 -6.20 8.00 12.05
N ALA A 325 -4.88 7.88 12.14
CA ALA A 325 -4.22 7.04 13.14
C ALA A 325 -4.51 7.50 14.58
N GLY A 326 -4.43 8.81 14.84
CA GLY A 326 -4.75 9.40 16.14
C GLY A 326 -6.21 9.17 16.54
N SER A 327 -7.15 9.34 15.59
CA SER A 327 -8.56 9.03 15.83
C SER A 327 -8.77 7.56 16.17
N SER A 328 -8.12 6.64 15.46
CA SER A 328 -8.19 5.20 15.75
C SER A 328 -7.66 4.85 17.15
N LEU A 329 -6.56 5.49 17.59
CA LEU A 329 -6.01 5.29 18.94
C LEU A 329 -6.98 5.77 20.03
N VAL A 330 -7.58 6.96 19.85
CA VAL A 330 -8.56 7.47 20.81
C VAL A 330 -9.80 6.58 20.85
N MET A 331 -10.31 6.16 19.68
CA MET A 331 -11.44 5.22 19.62
C MET A 331 -11.12 3.91 20.34
N MET A 332 -9.94 3.33 20.14
CA MET A 332 -9.52 2.12 20.85
C MET A 332 -9.44 2.35 22.37
N SER A 333 -8.95 3.51 22.80
CA SER A 333 -8.93 3.88 24.22
C SER A 333 -10.33 3.96 24.84
N LEU A 334 -11.32 4.45 24.10
CA LEU A 334 -12.72 4.46 24.54
C LEU A 334 -13.30 3.05 24.62
N VAL A 335 -13.09 2.23 23.58
CA VAL A 335 -13.54 0.83 23.55
C VAL A 335 -12.96 0.02 24.72
N ASN A 336 -11.70 0.28 25.09
CA ASN A 336 -11.03 -0.42 26.19
C ASN A 336 -11.70 -0.22 27.56
N ARG A 337 -12.60 0.76 27.71
CA ARG A 337 -13.36 1.02 28.94
C ARG A 337 -14.58 0.11 29.10
N HIS A 338 -14.94 -0.66 28.07
CA HIS A 338 -16.22 -1.38 28.01
C HIS A 338 -16.07 -2.91 28.11
N GLY A 339 -14.99 -3.38 28.72
CA GLY A 339 -14.76 -4.79 29.01
C GLY A 339 -14.14 -5.59 27.86
N THR A 340 -13.60 -6.76 28.21
CA THR A 340 -12.80 -7.61 27.31
C THR A 340 -13.60 -8.14 26.11
N ALA A 341 -14.88 -8.49 26.31
CA ALA A 341 -15.74 -8.96 25.22
C ALA A 341 -15.96 -7.87 24.15
N THR A 342 -16.15 -6.61 24.56
CA THR A 342 -16.30 -5.46 23.64
C THR A 342 -15.02 -5.17 22.88
N ILE A 343 -13.86 -5.28 23.55
CA ILE A 343 -12.55 -5.13 22.92
C ILE A 343 -12.35 -6.23 21.86
N ALA A 344 -12.65 -7.48 22.19
CA ALA A 344 -12.55 -8.60 21.26
C ALA A 344 -13.49 -8.44 20.06
N ALA A 345 -14.74 -8.03 20.31
CA ALA A 345 -15.73 -7.75 19.28
C ALA A 345 -15.27 -6.64 18.31
N PHE A 346 -14.78 -5.52 18.85
CA PHE A 346 -14.26 -4.41 18.06
C PHE A 346 -13.02 -4.83 17.24
N GLY A 347 -12.12 -5.61 17.82
CA GLY A 347 -10.95 -6.14 17.10
C GLY A 347 -11.33 -6.99 15.90
N ALA A 348 -12.27 -7.93 16.09
CA ALA A 348 -12.78 -8.78 15.00
C ALA A 348 -13.50 -7.97 13.92
N ALA A 349 -14.35 -7.03 14.31
CA ALA A 349 -15.04 -6.15 13.37
C ALA A 349 -14.07 -5.26 12.59
N ASN A 350 -13.05 -4.69 13.24
CA ASN A 350 -12.06 -3.84 12.60
C ASN A 350 -11.25 -4.60 11.53
N GLN A 351 -10.97 -5.89 11.75
CA GLN A 351 -10.35 -6.74 10.74
C GLN A 351 -11.24 -6.89 9.50
N LEU A 352 -12.55 -7.07 9.70
CA LEU A 352 -13.52 -7.14 8.60
C LEU A 352 -13.59 -5.80 7.85
N TRP A 353 -13.60 -4.69 8.58
CA TRP A 353 -13.67 -3.34 8.03
C TRP A 353 -12.46 -2.96 7.19
N ALA A 354 -11.28 -3.51 7.48
CA ALA A 354 -10.09 -3.29 6.67
C ALA A 354 -10.33 -3.74 5.21
N TYR A 355 -11.02 -4.87 5.01
CA TYR A 355 -11.36 -5.37 3.67
C TYR A 355 -12.47 -4.55 3.01
N VAL A 356 -13.49 -4.14 3.77
CA VAL A 356 -14.60 -3.30 3.25
C VAL A 356 -14.11 -1.95 2.73
N GLN A 357 -13.04 -1.41 3.31
CA GLN A 357 -12.45 -0.12 2.92
C GLN A 357 -11.48 -0.21 1.72
N MET A 358 -10.96 -1.39 1.38
CA MET A 358 -9.98 -1.54 0.29
C MET A 358 -10.46 -0.99 -1.06
N PRO A 359 -11.70 -1.25 -1.52
CA PRO A 359 -12.21 -0.69 -2.76
C PRO A 359 -12.27 0.83 -2.75
N ALA A 360 -12.73 1.43 -1.65
CA ALA A 360 -12.82 2.88 -1.52
C ALA A 360 -11.46 3.55 -1.68
N ILE A 361 -10.42 2.98 -1.05
CA ILE A 361 -9.04 3.45 -1.16
C ILE A 361 -8.52 3.33 -2.60
N ALA A 362 -8.75 2.20 -3.26
CA ALA A 362 -8.31 1.97 -4.63
C ALA A 362 -9.01 2.91 -5.63
N ILE A 363 -10.33 3.07 -5.51
CA ILE A 363 -11.13 4.00 -6.32
C ILE A 363 -10.67 5.44 -6.08
N GLY A 364 -10.44 5.83 -4.82
CA GLY A 364 -9.93 7.15 -4.47
C GLY A 364 -8.59 7.48 -5.15
N MET A 365 -7.67 6.52 -5.20
CA MET A 365 -6.40 6.69 -5.92
C MET A 365 -6.59 6.77 -7.44
N ALA A 366 -7.52 5.99 -8.00
CA ALA A 366 -7.86 6.03 -9.42
C ALA A 366 -8.46 7.37 -9.85
N ILE A 367 -9.42 7.88 -9.07
CA ILE A 367 -10.02 9.20 -9.27
C ILE A 367 -8.92 10.27 -9.24
N SER A 368 -8.02 10.23 -8.25
CA SER A 368 -6.96 11.24 -8.12
C SER A 368 -6.06 11.30 -9.37
N GLY A 369 -5.64 10.15 -9.90
CA GLY A 369 -4.81 10.09 -11.11
C GLY A 369 -5.55 10.52 -12.37
N MET A 370 -6.76 10.01 -12.59
CA MET A 370 -7.58 10.36 -13.74
C MET A 370 -7.96 11.84 -13.75
N VAL A 371 -8.39 12.38 -12.61
CA VAL A 371 -8.74 13.80 -12.50
C VAL A 371 -7.52 14.68 -12.72
N ALA A 372 -6.34 14.34 -12.16
CA ALA A 372 -5.13 15.11 -12.38
C ALA A 372 -4.80 15.25 -13.88
N GLN A 373 -4.90 14.16 -14.65
CA GLN A 373 -4.68 14.19 -16.09
C GLN A 373 -5.78 14.95 -16.84
N ASN A 374 -7.06 14.81 -16.46
CA ASN A 374 -8.15 15.54 -17.11
C ASN A 374 -8.09 17.05 -16.80
N ILE A 375 -7.67 17.46 -15.59
CA ILE A 375 -7.38 18.86 -15.25
C ILE A 375 -6.22 19.37 -16.09
N GLY A 376 -5.15 18.56 -16.23
CA GLY A 376 -4.04 18.84 -17.14
C GLY A 376 -4.53 19.13 -18.56
N ALA A 377 -5.33 18.23 -19.11
CA ALA A 377 -5.89 18.33 -20.47
C ALA A 377 -6.94 19.43 -20.65
N GLY A 378 -7.31 20.19 -19.61
CA GLY A 378 -8.39 21.17 -19.65
C GLY A 378 -9.80 20.57 -19.76
N ALA A 379 -9.94 19.24 -19.60
CA ALA A 379 -11.18 18.49 -19.76
C ALA A 379 -12.08 18.55 -18.50
N TRP A 380 -12.43 19.75 -18.05
CA TRP A 380 -13.18 19.97 -16.81
C TRP A 380 -14.57 19.32 -16.80
N GLY A 381 -15.25 19.22 -17.96
CA GLY A 381 -16.52 18.51 -18.05
C GLY A 381 -16.42 17.01 -17.73
N ARG A 382 -15.24 16.41 -17.95
CA ARG A 382 -14.98 15.01 -17.58
C ARG A 382 -14.65 14.85 -16.10
N VAL A 383 -14.07 15.85 -15.45
CA VAL A 383 -13.73 15.82 -14.02
C VAL A 383 -14.98 15.56 -13.17
N ASP A 384 -16.09 16.23 -13.47
CA ASP A 384 -17.35 16.01 -12.75
C ASP A 384 -17.92 14.62 -13.00
N ARG A 385 -17.86 14.16 -14.26
CA ARG A 385 -18.30 12.80 -14.60
C ARG A 385 -17.48 11.74 -13.86
N ILE A 386 -16.16 11.92 -13.74
CA ILE A 386 -15.28 11.03 -12.96
C ILE A 386 -15.69 11.05 -11.48
N ALA A 387 -15.99 12.21 -10.91
CA ALA A 387 -16.44 12.33 -9.53
C ALA A 387 -17.74 11.56 -9.27
N TYR A 388 -18.79 11.80 -10.07
CA TYR A 388 -20.09 11.14 -9.90
C TYR A 388 -20.03 9.63 -10.13
N VAL A 389 -19.35 9.22 -11.21
CA VAL A 389 -19.15 7.80 -11.52
C VAL A 389 -18.32 7.12 -10.43
N GLY A 390 -17.29 7.78 -9.92
CA GLY A 390 -16.46 7.29 -8.84
C GLY A 390 -17.24 7.10 -7.53
N VAL A 391 -18.09 8.06 -7.17
CA VAL A 391 -18.99 7.95 -6.01
C VAL A 391 -19.99 6.80 -6.19
N ALA A 392 -20.58 6.65 -7.38
CA ALA A 392 -21.53 5.57 -7.66
C ALA A 392 -20.87 4.18 -7.61
N ILE A 393 -19.71 4.03 -8.26
CA ILE A 393 -18.94 2.76 -8.22
C ILE A 393 -18.52 2.44 -6.79
N ASN A 394 -18.07 3.43 -6.02
CA ASN A 394 -17.76 3.23 -4.61
C ASN A 394 -18.99 2.78 -3.81
N ALA A 395 -20.13 3.44 -4.00
CA ALA A 395 -21.36 3.09 -3.29
C ALA A 395 -21.82 1.65 -3.61
N VAL A 396 -21.72 1.23 -4.87
CA VAL A 396 -22.04 -0.15 -5.27
C VAL A 396 -21.02 -1.13 -4.70
N ALA A 397 -19.72 -0.90 -4.88
CA ALA A 397 -18.67 -1.83 -4.45
C ALA A 397 -18.63 -1.98 -2.92
N THR A 398 -18.58 -0.86 -2.19
CA THR A 398 -18.57 -0.86 -0.73
C THR A 398 -19.92 -1.29 -0.17
N GLY A 399 -21.04 -0.86 -0.76
CA GLY A 399 -22.37 -1.28 -0.34
C GLY A 399 -22.60 -2.78 -0.50
N MET A 400 -22.15 -3.37 -1.60
CA MET A 400 -22.18 -4.83 -1.80
C MET A 400 -21.37 -5.55 -0.72
N LEU A 401 -20.16 -5.07 -0.40
CA LEU A 401 -19.37 -5.66 0.69
C LEU A 401 -20.05 -5.49 2.05
N VAL A 402 -20.62 -4.33 2.35
CA VAL A 402 -21.39 -4.10 3.59
C VAL A 402 -22.56 -5.08 3.71
N ILE A 403 -23.35 -5.24 2.64
CA ILE A 403 -24.46 -6.20 2.59
C ILE A 403 -23.97 -7.63 2.81
N LEU A 404 -22.91 -8.04 2.10
CA LEU A 404 -22.32 -9.37 2.29
C LEU A 404 -21.84 -9.57 3.73
N THR A 405 -21.19 -8.58 4.31
CA THR A 405 -20.75 -8.66 5.71
C THR A 405 -21.90 -8.71 6.68
N ALA A 406 -23.02 -8.03 6.41
CA ALA A 406 -24.21 -8.07 7.26
C ALA A 406 -24.98 -9.40 7.14
N LEU A 407 -25.02 -10.00 5.95
CA LEU A 407 -25.69 -11.29 5.71
C LEU A 407 -24.90 -12.49 6.25
N PHE A 408 -23.57 -12.39 6.24
CA PHE A 408 -22.66 -13.47 6.62
C PHE A 408 -21.82 -13.14 7.87
N ASP A 409 -22.26 -12.19 8.70
CA ASP A 409 -21.50 -11.70 9.85
C ASP A 409 -21.12 -12.83 10.84
N GLY A 410 -22.05 -13.71 11.20
CA GLY A 410 -21.83 -14.79 12.15
C GLY A 410 -20.72 -15.75 11.68
N PRO A 411 -20.82 -16.36 10.48
CA PRO A 411 -19.74 -17.18 9.93
C PRO A 411 -18.41 -16.45 9.80
N LEU A 412 -18.42 -15.19 9.32
CA LEU A 412 -17.21 -14.40 9.14
C LEU A 412 -16.52 -14.09 10.48
N LEU A 413 -17.30 -13.70 11.50
CA LEU A 413 -16.80 -13.38 12.83
C LEU A 413 -16.32 -14.63 13.58
N ARG A 414 -16.92 -15.80 13.33
CA ARG A 414 -16.46 -17.08 13.91
C ARG A 414 -15.05 -17.49 13.47
N PHE A 415 -14.57 -17.02 12.32
CA PHE A 415 -13.16 -17.22 11.95
C PHE A 415 -12.21 -16.48 12.89
N PHE A 416 -12.65 -15.35 13.48
CA PHE A 416 -11.85 -14.54 14.38
C PHE A 416 -12.15 -14.82 15.87
N LEU A 417 -13.37 -15.24 16.20
CA LEU A 417 -13.87 -15.45 17.56
C LEU A 417 -14.55 -16.84 17.71
N PRO A 418 -13.84 -17.96 17.50
CA PRO A 418 -14.47 -19.28 17.45
C PRO A 418 -15.13 -19.74 18.76
N HIS A 419 -14.71 -19.21 19.91
CA HIS A 419 -15.14 -19.66 21.24
C HIS A 419 -15.78 -18.58 22.11
N ASP A 420 -16.18 -17.44 21.54
CA ASP A 420 -16.79 -16.34 22.30
C ASP A 420 -18.12 -15.87 21.66
N PRO A 421 -19.23 -16.58 21.95
CA PRO A 421 -20.55 -16.20 21.44
C PRO A 421 -21.00 -14.80 21.88
N GLY A 422 -20.56 -14.34 23.05
CA GLY A 422 -20.88 -13.03 23.58
C GLY A 422 -20.22 -11.92 22.77
N ALA A 423 -18.92 -12.04 22.50
CA ALA A 423 -18.20 -11.11 21.63
C ALA A 423 -18.72 -11.14 20.18
N ILE A 424 -19.14 -12.31 19.66
CA ILE A 424 -19.77 -12.38 18.34
C ILE A 424 -21.06 -11.55 18.31
N ALA A 425 -21.95 -11.70 19.28
CA ALA A 425 -23.21 -10.95 19.30
C ALA A 425 -22.98 -9.43 19.33
N ILE A 426 -22.01 -8.97 20.12
CA ILE A 426 -21.59 -7.56 20.15
C ILE A 426 -21.01 -7.13 18.79
N ALA A 427 -20.20 -7.97 18.15
CA ALA A 427 -19.61 -7.70 16.84
C ALA A 427 -20.64 -7.64 15.71
N GLN A 428 -21.71 -8.45 15.77
CA GLN A 428 -22.83 -8.38 14.84
C GLN A 428 -23.60 -7.07 15.00
N HIS A 429 -23.95 -6.71 16.24
CA HIS A 429 -24.63 -5.46 16.56
C HIS A 429 -23.84 -4.23 16.10
N LEU A 430 -22.54 -4.18 16.44
CA LEU A 430 -21.70 -3.04 16.06
C LEU A 430 -21.49 -2.95 14.53
N ASN A 431 -21.43 -4.09 13.82
CA ASN A 431 -21.35 -4.10 12.35
C ASN A 431 -22.62 -3.53 11.72
N LEU A 432 -23.80 -3.90 12.20
CA LEU A 432 -25.07 -3.39 11.69
C LEU A 432 -25.18 -1.87 11.82
N LEU A 433 -24.63 -1.30 12.89
CA LEU A 433 -24.65 0.15 13.14
C LEU A 433 -23.56 0.91 12.36
N ALA A 434 -22.32 0.42 12.38
CA ALA A 434 -21.17 1.19 11.89
C ALA A 434 -20.82 0.94 10.42
N SER A 435 -21.09 -0.25 9.86
CA SER A 435 -20.58 -0.64 8.54
C SER A 435 -21.13 0.22 7.38
N TRP A 436 -22.38 0.66 7.47
CA TRP A 436 -23.00 1.54 6.47
C TRP A 436 -22.26 2.88 6.33
N SER A 437 -21.54 3.31 7.36
CA SER A 437 -20.72 4.54 7.32
C SER A 437 -19.59 4.47 6.28
N PHE A 438 -19.12 3.28 5.89
CA PHE A 438 -18.05 3.13 4.90
C PHE A 438 -18.49 3.55 3.49
N ILE A 439 -19.78 3.49 3.18
CA ILE A 439 -20.32 4.02 1.93
C ILE A 439 -20.10 5.54 1.89
N LEU A 440 -20.51 6.25 2.95
CA LEU A 440 -20.34 7.70 3.09
C LEU A 440 -18.86 8.10 3.11
N GLN A 441 -18.04 7.33 3.82
CA GLN A 441 -16.61 7.58 3.90
C GLN A 441 -15.93 7.39 2.53
N GLY A 442 -16.29 6.35 1.79
CA GLY A 442 -15.77 6.14 0.44
C GLY A 442 -16.21 7.24 -0.55
N SER A 443 -17.45 7.72 -0.45
CA SER A 443 -17.92 8.88 -1.21
C SER A 443 -17.14 10.15 -0.85
N THR A 444 -16.84 10.36 0.44
CA THR A 444 -16.00 11.46 0.90
C THR A 444 -14.59 11.36 0.33
N LEU A 445 -14.02 10.15 0.31
CA LEU A 445 -12.70 9.90 -0.23
C LEU A 445 -12.63 10.18 -1.74
N ALA A 446 -13.67 9.79 -2.47
CA ALA A 446 -13.81 10.09 -3.89
C ALA A 446 -13.84 11.60 -4.16
N MET A 447 -14.70 12.36 -3.46
CA MET A 447 -14.76 13.82 -3.59
C MET A 447 -13.45 14.50 -3.21
N SER A 448 -12.86 14.08 -2.08
CA SER A 448 -11.57 14.60 -1.62
C SER A 448 -10.46 14.34 -2.64
N SER A 449 -10.46 13.18 -3.30
CA SER A 449 -9.48 12.87 -4.36
C SER A 449 -9.59 13.80 -5.56
N VAL A 450 -10.80 14.18 -5.98
CA VAL A 450 -11.01 15.15 -7.07
C VAL A 450 -10.41 16.51 -6.70
N VAL A 451 -10.74 16.98 -5.50
CA VAL A 451 -10.30 18.27 -4.97
C VAL A 451 -8.78 18.32 -4.79
N ARG A 452 -8.19 17.26 -4.22
CA ARG A 452 -6.74 17.11 -4.06
C ARG A 452 -6.00 17.07 -5.40
N ALA A 453 -6.61 16.47 -6.43
CA ALA A 453 -6.02 16.43 -7.76
C ALA A 453 -5.92 17.82 -8.42
N ASN A 454 -6.66 18.82 -7.95
CA ASN A 454 -6.43 20.23 -8.31
C ASN A 454 -5.40 20.94 -7.43
N GLY A 455 -4.93 20.30 -6.36
CA GLY A 455 -3.97 20.83 -5.39
C GLY A 455 -4.59 21.48 -4.15
N ALA A 456 -5.92 21.43 -3.99
CA ALA A 456 -6.59 21.89 -2.78
C ALA A 456 -6.54 20.79 -1.70
N VAL A 457 -5.54 20.84 -0.82
CA VAL A 457 -5.27 19.76 0.16
C VAL A 457 -5.59 20.12 1.61
N VAL A 458 -5.64 21.42 1.92
CA VAL A 458 -5.83 21.92 3.30
C VAL A 458 -7.27 21.75 3.76
N VAL A 459 -8.25 22.12 2.91
CA VAL A 459 -9.67 22.01 3.29
C VAL A 459 -10.10 20.55 3.51
N PRO A 460 -9.74 19.58 2.65
CA PRO A 460 -9.98 18.16 2.96
C PRO A 460 -9.33 17.69 4.27
N LEU A 461 -8.14 18.20 4.63
CA LEU A 461 -7.51 17.90 5.92
C LEU A 461 -8.31 18.47 7.10
N ILE A 462 -8.76 19.72 7.02
CA ILE A 462 -9.59 20.35 8.06
C ILE A 462 -10.91 19.60 8.20
N ALA A 463 -11.57 19.27 7.09
CA ALA A 463 -12.81 18.51 7.09
C ALA A 463 -12.63 17.10 7.71
N LEU A 464 -11.50 16.44 7.41
CA LEU A 464 -11.14 15.17 8.04
C LEU A 464 -10.92 15.31 9.55
N PHE A 465 -10.16 16.32 9.98
CA PHE A 465 -9.92 16.59 11.40
C PHE A 465 -11.22 16.88 12.16
N VAL A 466 -12.10 17.72 11.61
CA VAL A 466 -13.41 18.02 12.20
C VAL A 466 -14.29 16.77 12.27
N ALA A 467 -14.32 15.97 11.20
CA ALA A 467 -15.13 14.75 11.16
C ALA A 467 -14.64 13.67 12.14
N PHE A 468 -13.33 13.44 12.24
CA PHE A 468 -12.75 12.35 13.04
C PHE A 468 -12.43 12.76 14.48
N GLY A 469 -12.18 14.04 14.71
CA GLY A 469 -11.99 14.64 16.03
C GLY A 469 -13.34 14.94 16.68
N PRO A 470 -13.82 16.19 16.66
CA PRO A 470 -15.06 16.57 17.34
C PRO A 470 -16.30 15.84 16.80
N GLY A 471 -16.36 15.52 15.51
CA GLY A 471 -17.51 14.83 14.92
C GLY A 471 -17.68 13.41 15.45
N ARG A 472 -16.66 12.56 15.31
CA ARG A 472 -16.69 11.17 15.78
C ARG A 472 -16.45 11.07 17.28
N ILE A 473 -15.28 11.50 17.77
CA ILE A 473 -14.92 11.33 19.19
C ILE A 473 -15.85 12.14 20.08
N GLY A 474 -16.20 13.37 19.68
CA GLY A 474 -17.15 14.19 20.43
C GLY A 474 -18.54 13.57 20.48
N ALA A 475 -19.05 13.02 19.37
CA ALA A 475 -20.33 12.31 19.39
C ALA A 475 -20.31 11.08 20.31
N ALA A 476 -19.22 10.30 20.31
CA ALA A 476 -19.07 9.17 21.22
C ALA A 476 -19.18 9.62 22.68
N LEU A 477 -18.44 10.66 23.08
CA LEU A 477 -18.42 11.16 24.46
C LEU A 477 -19.74 11.81 24.89
N VAL A 478 -20.41 12.54 24.00
CA VAL A 478 -21.67 13.23 24.31
C VAL A 478 -22.85 12.28 24.36
N LEU A 479 -22.86 11.24 23.53
CA LEU A 479 -23.95 10.27 23.47
C LEU A 479 -23.78 9.11 24.46
N GLU A 480 -22.57 8.87 24.98
CA GLU A 480 -22.26 7.80 25.94
C GLU A 480 -23.20 7.78 27.16
N PRO A 481 -23.57 8.91 27.79
CA PRO A 481 -24.49 8.91 28.93
C PRO A 481 -25.92 8.44 28.60
N VAL A 482 -26.33 8.55 27.33
CA VAL A 482 -27.71 8.26 26.88
C VAL A 482 -27.81 6.89 26.21
N LEU A 483 -26.81 6.55 25.38
CA LEU A 483 -26.80 5.34 24.55
C LEU A 483 -25.82 4.27 25.06
N GLY A 484 -25.04 4.56 26.11
CA GLY A 484 -24.00 3.66 26.60
C GLY A 484 -22.97 3.31 25.51
N VAL A 485 -22.63 2.03 25.40
CA VAL A 485 -21.66 1.51 24.43
C VAL A 485 -22.07 1.79 22.98
N ASP A 486 -23.37 1.87 22.68
CA ASP A 486 -23.86 2.13 21.33
C ASP A 486 -23.50 3.53 20.82
N ALA A 487 -23.20 4.48 21.72
CA ALA A 487 -22.66 5.78 21.35
C ALA A 487 -21.36 5.66 20.53
N LEU A 488 -20.50 4.69 20.86
CA LEU A 488 -19.26 4.45 20.13
C LEU A 488 -19.56 3.98 18.70
N TRP A 489 -20.58 3.15 18.51
CA TRP A 489 -20.95 2.62 17.19
C TRP A 489 -21.60 3.69 16.32
N TRP A 490 -22.51 4.49 16.89
CA TRP A 490 -23.14 5.63 16.20
C TRP A 490 -22.17 6.76 15.88
N SER A 491 -21.04 6.86 16.58
CA SER A 491 -20.00 7.83 16.26
C SER A 491 -19.38 7.65 14.86
N PHE A 492 -19.34 6.41 14.35
CA PHE A 492 -18.81 6.11 13.01
C PHE A 492 -19.65 6.71 11.87
N PRO A 493 -20.97 6.45 11.78
CA PRO A 493 -21.83 7.06 10.78
C PRO A 493 -21.96 8.58 10.95
N LEU A 494 -22.01 9.09 12.19
CA LEU A 494 -22.04 10.54 12.42
C LEU A 494 -20.77 11.23 11.89
N GLY A 495 -19.59 10.70 12.23
CA GLY A 495 -18.32 11.21 11.71
C GLY A 495 -18.24 11.14 10.18
N ALA A 496 -18.68 10.02 9.59
CA ALA A 496 -18.70 9.86 8.14
C ALA A 496 -19.69 10.82 7.45
N ALA A 497 -20.87 11.04 8.03
CA ALA A 497 -21.85 12.00 7.54
C ALA A 497 -21.32 13.44 7.58
N ILE A 498 -20.70 13.85 8.71
CA ILE A 498 -20.04 15.15 8.83
C ILE A 498 -18.96 15.31 7.76
N SER A 499 -18.12 14.29 7.57
CA SER A 499 -17.05 14.31 6.55
C SER A 499 -17.60 14.47 5.14
N MET A 500 -18.68 13.75 4.83
CA MET A 500 -19.36 13.78 3.52
C MET A 500 -20.01 15.13 3.27
N ILE A 501 -20.69 15.70 4.26
CA ILE A 501 -21.33 17.02 4.16
C ILE A 501 -20.26 18.10 3.94
N LEU A 502 -19.21 18.14 4.77
CA LEU A 502 -18.15 19.14 4.66
C LEU A 502 -17.43 19.08 3.31
N ASN A 503 -17.05 17.87 2.85
CA ASN A 503 -16.39 17.71 1.56
C ASN A 503 -17.35 17.94 0.39
N GLY A 504 -18.62 17.56 0.50
CA GLY A 504 -19.65 17.82 -0.51
C GLY A 504 -19.94 19.32 -0.68
N LEU A 505 -20.08 20.05 0.42
CA LEU A 505 -20.23 21.51 0.43
C LEU A 505 -19.00 22.19 -0.17
N TYR A 506 -17.80 21.75 0.22
CA TYR A 506 -16.57 22.29 -0.35
C TYR A 506 -16.45 21.98 -1.85
N TYR A 507 -16.80 20.76 -2.27
CA TYR A 507 -16.81 20.37 -3.68
C TYR A 507 -17.80 21.20 -4.50
N ARG A 508 -18.96 21.56 -3.95
CA ARG A 508 -19.98 22.34 -4.68
C ARG A 508 -19.72 23.85 -4.68
N TYR A 509 -19.29 24.41 -3.55
CA TYR A 509 -19.26 25.86 -3.30
C TYR A 509 -17.87 26.40 -2.94
N GLY A 510 -16.92 25.55 -2.60
CA GLY A 510 -15.65 25.93 -1.99
C GLY A 510 -14.60 26.55 -2.90
N GLY A 511 -14.96 26.90 -4.14
CA GLY A 511 -14.04 27.56 -5.09
C GLY A 511 -12.77 26.75 -5.42
N TRP A 512 -12.74 25.45 -5.13
CA TRP A 512 -11.54 24.61 -5.27
C TRP A 512 -11.00 24.50 -6.70
N ARG A 513 -11.82 24.85 -7.72
CA ARG A 513 -11.40 24.93 -9.13
C ARG A 513 -10.54 26.15 -9.43
N ALA A 514 -10.62 27.19 -8.60
CA ALA A 514 -9.78 28.35 -8.76
C ALA A 514 -8.29 27.96 -8.65
N PRO A 515 -7.40 28.66 -9.37
CA PRO A 515 -5.96 28.48 -9.20
C PRO A 515 -5.59 28.63 -7.72
N SER A 516 -4.97 27.60 -7.14
CA SER A 516 -4.55 27.65 -5.73
C SER A 516 -3.63 28.85 -5.50
N PRO A 517 -3.87 29.71 -4.50
CA PRO A 517 -2.97 30.81 -4.13
C PRO A 517 -1.55 30.33 -3.76
N LEU A 518 -1.44 29.06 -3.36
CA LEU A 518 -0.18 28.40 -2.99
C LEU A 518 0.56 27.80 -4.20
N GLY A 519 -0.07 27.81 -5.38
CA GLY A 519 0.50 27.40 -6.66
C GLY A 519 0.95 28.62 -7.46
N GLY A 520 2.02 29.27 -6.98
CA GLY A 520 2.72 30.30 -7.73
C GLY A 520 3.54 29.72 -8.89
N GLU A 521 2.87 29.03 -9.81
CA GLU A 521 3.27 29.03 -11.21
C GLU A 521 2.03 29.48 -11.97
N ARG A 522 1.97 30.81 -12.21
CA ARG A 522 1.46 31.25 -13.51
C ARG A 522 2.05 30.30 -14.52
N ALA A 523 1.20 29.72 -15.37
CA ALA A 523 1.63 29.16 -16.63
C ALA A 523 2.82 29.98 -17.11
N VAL A 524 4.01 29.38 -17.12
CA VAL A 524 5.14 29.94 -17.84
C VAL A 524 4.66 29.87 -19.28
N ALA A 525 3.97 30.94 -19.69
CA ALA A 525 3.83 31.29 -21.07
C ALA A 525 5.27 31.31 -21.57
N LEU A 526 5.62 30.30 -22.36
CA LEU A 526 6.77 30.42 -23.25
C LEU A 526 6.58 31.76 -23.97
N PRO A 527 7.58 32.64 -23.98
CA PRO A 527 7.46 33.87 -24.74
C PRO A 527 7.11 33.50 -26.16
N ALA A 528 6.04 34.09 -26.69
CA ALA A 528 5.78 34.06 -28.11
C ALA A 528 6.99 34.73 -28.79
N GLY A 529 7.77 33.91 -29.48
CA GLY A 529 8.95 34.29 -30.24
C GLY A 529 9.13 33.30 -31.37
#